data_AF-U5QDA6-F1
#
_entry.id   AF-U5QDA6-F1
#
_cell.length_a   1.000
_cell.length_b   1.000
_cell.length_c   1.000
_cell.angle_alpha   90.00
_cell.angle_beta   90.00
_cell.angle_gamma   90.00
#
_symmetry.space_group_name_H-M   'P 1'
#
loop_
_entity.id
_entity.type
_entity.pdbx_description
1 polymer ?
#
loop_
_entity_poly.entity_id
_entity_poly.type
_entity_poly.pdbx_seq_one_letter_code
_entity_poly.pdbx_strand_id
1 'polypeptide(L)'
;MHLIPLQPPSESQARSGGDVTLHPSAVVAAGALILAEADSRVAIAAGACIGMGAVLHAVGGEIVVAAGANLGAGVLIVGTGRIGSNACIGAATTILNPAVGDGEMVPPGSLITGSTPARAPSTSSPGAIVPAAPTGPIPGLAQLNRLRQNLFPSNGQTALSPVHPDPDDD
;
A
#
# COMPACT_ATOMS: atom_id res chain seq x y z
N MET A 1 -17.18 -10.26 -0.53
CA MET A 1 -17.24 -10.61 -1.97
C MET A 1 -16.33 -11.79 -2.21
N HIS A 2 -16.79 -12.82 -2.92
CA HIS A 2 -15.95 -13.93 -3.36
C HIS A 2 -15.46 -13.63 -4.78
N LEU A 3 -14.17 -13.36 -4.94
CA LEU A 3 -13.57 -13.21 -6.27
C LEU A 3 -13.35 -14.60 -6.83
N ILE A 4 -13.84 -14.84 -8.06
CA ILE A 4 -13.59 -16.09 -8.78
C ILE A 4 -12.07 -16.26 -8.94
N PRO A 5 -11.49 -17.44 -8.62
CA PRO A 5 -10.08 -17.69 -8.85
C PRO A 5 -9.75 -17.47 -10.33
N LEU A 6 -8.76 -16.62 -10.61
CA LEU A 6 -8.25 -16.44 -11.97
C LEU A 6 -7.67 -17.77 -12.44
N GLN A 7 -8.30 -18.36 -13.47
CA GLN A 7 -7.71 -19.51 -14.14
C GLN A 7 -6.55 -19.00 -15.00
N PRO A 8 -5.39 -19.66 -14.98
CA PRO A 8 -4.31 -19.33 -15.91
C PRO A 8 -4.85 -19.43 -17.34
N PRO A 9 -4.53 -18.49 -18.23
CA PRO A 9 -4.86 -18.67 -19.64
C PRO A 9 -4.16 -19.93 -20.18
N SER A 10 -4.77 -20.55 -21.19
CA SER A 10 -4.22 -21.73 -21.86
C SER A 10 -2.80 -21.50 -22.42
N GLU A 11 -2.49 -20.23 -22.72
CA GLU A 11 -1.17 -19.75 -23.08
C GLU A 11 -0.37 -19.39 -21.81
N SER A 12 0.63 -20.21 -21.47
CA SER A 12 1.43 -20.01 -20.25
C SER A 12 2.43 -18.85 -20.33
N GLN A 13 2.56 -18.20 -21.49
CA GLN A 13 3.56 -17.17 -21.75
C GLN A 13 2.97 -15.77 -21.62
N ALA A 14 3.71 -14.87 -20.98
CA ALA A 14 3.44 -13.44 -21.07
C ALA A 14 3.65 -12.96 -22.50
N ARG A 15 2.84 -12.00 -22.95
CA ARG A 15 2.96 -11.43 -24.31
C ARG A 15 3.28 -9.95 -24.19
N SER A 16 4.35 -9.51 -24.86
CA SER A 16 4.66 -8.10 -25.04
C SER A 16 4.47 -7.68 -26.50
N GLY A 17 4.02 -6.45 -26.72
CA GLY A 17 3.90 -5.84 -28.05
C GLY A 17 4.15 -4.33 -27.99
N GLY A 18 4.82 -3.80 -29.02
CA GLY A 18 5.27 -2.40 -29.04
C GLY A 18 6.58 -2.16 -28.28
N ASP A 19 6.83 -0.92 -27.87
CA ASP A 19 7.99 -0.55 -27.04
C ASP A 19 7.78 -0.95 -25.58
N VAL A 20 8.31 -2.13 -25.23
CA VAL A 20 8.24 -2.69 -23.88
C VAL A 20 9.65 -2.98 -23.40
N THR A 21 10.00 -2.40 -22.25
CA THR A 21 11.29 -2.62 -21.58
C THR A 21 11.08 -3.30 -20.24
N LEU A 22 11.69 -4.47 -20.07
CA LEU A 22 11.64 -5.26 -18.84
C LEU A 22 13.03 -5.33 -18.24
N HIS A 23 13.16 -4.93 -16.97
CA HIS A 23 14.38 -5.19 -16.23
C HIS A 23 14.59 -6.71 -16.06
N PRO A 24 15.82 -7.25 -16.14
CA PRO A 24 16.08 -8.68 -16.02
C PRO A 24 15.60 -9.34 -14.72
N SER A 25 15.43 -8.56 -13.65
CA SER A 25 14.92 -9.05 -12.36
C SER A 25 13.40 -8.85 -12.17
N ALA A 26 12.69 -8.29 -13.15
CA ALA A 26 11.24 -8.21 -13.10
C ALA A 26 10.63 -9.59 -13.30
N VAL A 27 9.56 -9.89 -12.57
CA VAL A 27 8.83 -11.16 -12.67
C VAL A 27 7.52 -10.90 -13.39
N VAL A 28 7.27 -11.61 -14.48
CA VAL A 28 6.01 -11.53 -15.23
C VAL A 28 5.35 -12.89 -15.20
N ALA A 29 4.21 -12.99 -14.53
CA ALA A 29 3.48 -14.25 -14.40
C ALA A 29 2.75 -14.61 -15.70
N ALA A 30 2.33 -15.88 -15.80
CA ALA A 30 1.62 -16.42 -16.95
C ALA A 30 0.40 -15.57 -17.33
N GLY A 31 0.18 -15.41 -18.64
CA GLY A 31 -1.00 -14.70 -19.13
C GLY A 31 -0.98 -13.19 -19.04
N ALA A 32 0.10 -12.58 -18.51
CA ALA A 32 0.20 -11.14 -18.53
C ALA A 32 0.34 -10.61 -19.97
N LEU A 33 -0.36 -9.51 -20.27
CA LEU A 33 -0.31 -8.82 -21.56
C LEU A 33 0.26 -7.42 -21.35
N ILE A 34 1.33 -7.09 -22.07
CA ILE A 34 2.00 -5.81 -21.96
C ILE A 34 2.08 -5.19 -23.34
N LEU A 35 1.31 -4.14 -23.57
CA LEU A 35 1.11 -3.54 -24.88
C LEU A 35 1.45 -2.06 -24.81
N ALA A 36 2.21 -1.59 -25.79
CA ALA A 36 2.41 -0.19 -26.06
C ALA A 36 1.96 0.11 -27.50
N GLU A 37 1.08 1.09 -27.66
CA GLU A 37 0.72 1.60 -28.99
C GLU A 37 1.89 2.34 -29.67
N ALA A 38 1.66 2.81 -30.90
CA ALA A 38 2.61 3.69 -31.58
C ALA A 38 2.96 4.90 -30.69
N ASP A 39 4.25 5.25 -30.66
CA ASP A 39 4.80 6.35 -29.85
C ASP A 39 4.52 6.26 -28.34
N SER A 40 4.12 5.08 -27.85
CA SER A 40 3.88 4.79 -26.44
C SER A 40 4.91 3.78 -25.93
N ARG A 41 5.09 3.70 -24.61
CA ARG A 41 6.08 2.81 -23.99
C ARG A 41 5.58 2.20 -22.68
N VAL A 42 6.00 0.97 -22.40
CA VAL A 42 5.90 0.38 -21.06
C VAL A 42 7.30 0.11 -20.50
N ALA A 43 7.56 0.60 -19.30
CA ALA A 43 8.81 0.38 -18.58
C ALA A 43 8.56 -0.33 -17.25
N ILE A 44 9.13 -1.53 -17.09
CA ILE A 44 9.03 -2.32 -15.86
C ILE A 44 10.41 -2.42 -15.22
N ALA A 45 10.55 -1.79 -14.06
CA ALA A 45 11.82 -1.66 -13.36
C ALA A 45 12.20 -2.93 -12.57
N ALA A 46 13.37 -2.87 -11.95
CA ALA A 46 13.95 -3.99 -11.21
C ALA A 46 13.04 -4.49 -10.07
N GLY A 47 12.90 -5.81 -9.95
CA GLY A 47 12.17 -6.46 -8.87
C GLY A 47 10.66 -6.22 -8.87
N ALA A 48 10.11 -5.57 -9.90
CA ALA A 48 8.66 -5.45 -10.04
C ALA A 48 8.03 -6.82 -10.36
N CYS A 49 6.86 -7.08 -9.81
CA CYS A 49 6.09 -8.30 -10.04
C CYS A 49 4.78 -7.99 -10.75
N ILE A 50 4.54 -8.64 -11.89
CA ILE A 50 3.33 -8.53 -12.69
C ILE A 50 2.52 -9.81 -12.51
N GLY A 51 1.37 -9.69 -11.83
CA GLY A 51 0.50 -10.80 -11.50
C GLY A 51 -0.09 -11.50 -12.72
N MET A 52 -0.52 -12.75 -12.51
CA MET A 52 -1.11 -13.58 -13.56
C MET A 52 -2.30 -12.87 -14.22
N GLY A 53 -2.35 -12.90 -15.55
CA GLY A 53 -3.45 -12.28 -16.31
C GLY A 53 -3.52 -10.75 -16.20
N ALA A 54 -2.49 -10.08 -15.65
CA ALA A 54 -2.47 -8.62 -15.63
C ALA A 54 -2.29 -8.05 -17.04
N VAL A 55 -2.95 -6.93 -17.33
CA VAL A 55 -2.93 -6.26 -18.62
C VAL A 55 -2.44 -4.83 -18.43
N LEU A 56 -1.33 -4.48 -19.08
CA LEU A 56 -0.79 -3.13 -19.14
C LEU A 56 -0.88 -2.65 -20.58
N HIS A 57 -1.60 -1.56 -20.83
CA HIS A 57 -1.76 -1.00 -22.16
C HIS A 57 -1.43 0.50 -22.17
N ALA A 58 -0.24 0.84 -22.66
CA ALA A 58 0.20 2.22 -22.80
C ALA A 58 -0.39 2.85 -24.07
N VAL A 59 -1.09 3.97 -23.90
CA VAL A 59 -1.77 4.70 -24.98
C VAL A 59 -1.44 6.19 -24.85
N GLY A 60 -0.77 6.76 -25.86
CA GLY A 60 -0.45 8.18 -25.92
C GLY A 60 0.66 8.62 -24.96
N GLY A 61 1.55 7.71 -24.55
CA GLY A 61 2.69 8.01 -23.67
C GLY A 61 3.23 6.78 -22.94
N GLU A 62 3.75 6.99 -21.72
CA GLU A 62 4.48 5.95 -20.98
C GLU A 62 3.69 5.43 -19.77
N ILE A 63 3.72 4.11 -19.56
CA ILE A 63 3.42 3.48 -18.27
C ILE A 63 4.73 3.04 -17.62
N VAL A 64 5.00 3.53 -16.41
CA VAL A 64 6.15 3.13 -15.59
C VAL A 64 5.70 2.30 -14.39
N VAL A 65 6.15 1.07 -14.30
CA VAL A 65 6.08 0.25 -13.09
C VAL A 65 7.43 0.32 -12.40
N ALA A 66 7.50 1.09 -11.30
CA ALA A 66 8.75 1.36 -10.61
C ALA A 66 9.27 0.13 -9.82
N ALA A 67 10.48 0.27 -9.27
CA ALA A 67 11.20 -0.84 -8.67
C ALA A 67 10.44 -1.43 -7.48
N GLY A 68 10.39 -2.77 -7.40
CA GLY A 68 9.72 -3.49 -6.31
C GLY A 68 8.20 -3.36 -6.28
N ALA A 69 7.56 -2.71 -7.26
CA ALA A 69 6.10 -2.62 -7.32
C ALA A 69 5.46 -4.00 -7.57
N ASN A 70 4.36 -4.29 -6.89
CA ASN A 70 3.67 -5.56 -6.95
C ASN A 70 2.25 -5.37 -7.51
N LEU A 71 1.99 -5.89 -8.70
CA LEU A 71 0.66 -5.94 -9.30
C LEU A 71 0.02 -7.29 -9.04
N GLY A 72 -1.14 -7.28 -8.40
CA GLY A 72 -1.95 -8.47 -8.17
C GLY A 72 -2.42 -9.13 -9.47
N ALA A 73 -2.95 -10.34 -9.35
CA ALA A 73 -3.49 -11.06 -10.50
C ALA A 73 -4.70 -10.33 -11.11
N GLY A 74 -4.80 -10.32 -12.44
CA GLY A 74 -5.90 -9.70 -13.18
C GLY A 74 -5.99 -8.18 -13.04
N VAL A 75 -4.89 -7.51 -12.70
CA VAL A 75 -4.83 -6.04 -12.70
C VAL A 75 -4.89 -5.51 -14.14
N LEU A 76 -5.70 -4.49 -14.38
CA LEU A 76 -5.80 -3.77 -15.66
C LEU A 76 -5.28 -2.35 -15.49
N ILE A 77 -4.30 -1.95 -16.29
CA ILE A 77 -3.77 -0.58 -16.36
C ILE A 77 -3.83 -0.11 -17.80
N VAL A 78 -4.46 1.04 -18.04
CA VAL A 78 -4.58 1.64 -19.38
C VAL A 78 -4.23 3.13 -19.35
N GLY A 79 -3.53 3.61 -20.37
CA GLY A 79 -3.24 5.03 -20.57
C GLY A 79 -1.78 5.36 -20.28
N THR A 80 -1.53 6.42 -19.51
CA THR A 80 -0.17 6.88 -19.19
C THR A 80 -0.02 7.21 -17.71
N GLY A 81 1.18 7.01 -17.17
CA GLY A 81 1.51 7.40 -15.80
C GLY A 81 2.42 6.40 -15.09
N ARG A 82 2.35 6.37 -13.76
CA ARG A 82 3.30 5.65 -12.91
C ARG A 82 2.63 4.89 -11.77
N ILE A 83 3.14 3.69 -11.54
CA ILE A 83 3.01 2.94 -10.30
C ILE A 83 4.32 3.12 -9.52
N GLY A 84 4.22 3.70 -8.32
CA GLY A 84 5.35 4.02 -7.46
C GLY A 84 6.14 2.80 -6.98
N SER A 85 7.36 3.07 -6.52
CA SER A 85 8.29 2.05 -6.03
C SER A 85 7.69 1.36 -4.81
N ASN A 86 7.77 0.04 -4.74
CA ASN A 86 7.19 -0.77 -3.67
C ASN A 86 5.68 -0.57 -3.46
N ALA A 87 4.96 0.00 -4.42
CA ALA A 87 3.50 0.06 -4.36
C ALA A 87 2.90 -1.33 -4.53
N CYS A 88 1.77 -1.60 -3.86
CA CYS A 88 1.07 -2.87 -3.92
C CYS A 88 -0.33 -2.66 -4.47
N ILE A 89 -0.59 -3.18 -5.66
CA ILE A 89 -1.90 -3.12 -6.32
C ILE A 89 -2.61 -4.43 -6.09
N GLY A 90 -3.75 -4.40 -5.41
CA GLY A 90 -4.57 -5.57 -5.15
C GLY A 90 -5.09 -6.21 -6.43
N ALA A 91 -5.35 -7.52 -6.37
CA ALA A 91 -5.86 -8.29 -7.51
C ALA A 91 -7.17 -7.70 -8.08
N ALA A 92 -7.42 -7.92 -9.38
CA ALA A 92 -8.60 -7.45 -10.10
C ALA A 92 -8.84 -5.93 -10.03
N THR A 93 -7.79 -5.14 -9.77
CA THR A 93 -7.86 -3.68 -9.79
C THR A 93 -7.78 -3.15 -11.22
N THR A 94 -8.59 -2.15 -11.55
CA THR A 94 -8.51 -1.41 -12.81
C THR A 94 -8.06 0.03 -12.55
N ILE A 95 -7.04 0.50 -13.28
CA ILE A 95 -6.48 1.84 -13.17
C ILE A 95 -6.40 2.48 -14.56
N LEU A 96 -7.02 3.65 -14.71
CA LEU A 96 -6.88 4.49 -15.89
C LEU A 96 -5.96 5.66 -15.57
N ASN A 97 -4.89 5.82 -16.36
CA ASN A 97 -3.83 6.80 -16.17
C ASN A 97 -3.20 6.72 -14.76
N PRO A 98 -2.37 5.70 -14.49
CA PRO A 98 -1.89 5.41 -13.14
C PRO A 98 -1.13 6.58 -12.51
N ALA A 99 -1.50 6.92 -11.28
CA ALA A 99 -0.81 7.93 -10.46
C ALA A 99 -0.72 7.42 -9.01
N VAL A 100 -0.11 6.24 -8.84
CA VAL A 100 0.03 5.59 -7.53
C VAL A 100 1.40 5.95 -6.94
N GLY A 101 1.41 6.45 -5.71
CA GLY A 101 2.62 6.87 -5.01
C GLY A 101 3.51 5.71 -4.58
N ASP A 102 4.73 6.04 -4.16
CA ASP A 102 5.67 5.05 -3.62
C ASP A 102 5.12 4.45 -2.31
N GLY A 103 5.20 3.12 -2.18
CA GLY A 103 4.70 2.37 -1.02
C GLY A 103 3.17 2.37 -0.83
N GLU A 104 2.41 2.97 -1.76
CA GLU A 104 0.95 3.03 -1.68
C GLU A 104 0.33 1.63 -1.88
N MET A 105 -0.75 1.36 -1.15
CA MET A 105 -1.51 0.12 -1.25
C MET A 105 -2.90 0.39 -1.81
N VAL A 106 -3.20 -0.21 -2.97
CA VAL A 106 -4.53 -0.16 -3.58
C VAL A 106 -5.27 -1.47 -3.25
N PRO A 107 -6.45 -1.42 -2.63
CA PRO A 107 -7.21 -2.62 -2.30
C PRO A 107 -7.61 -3.44 -3.54
N PRO A 108 -7.77 -4.77 -3.43
CA PRO A 108 -8.28 -5.61 -4.53
C PRO A 108 -9.66 -5.16 -5.04
N GLY A 109 -9.91 -5.32 -6.34
CA GLY A 109 -11.18 -4.95 -6.97
C GLY A 109 -11.43 -3.45 -7.05
N SER A 110 -10.40 -2.62 -6.85
CA SER A 110 -10.54 -1.16 -6.96
C SER A 110 -10.70 -0.73 -8.43
N LEU A 111 -11.40 0.38 -8.63
CA LEU A 111 -11.48 1.08 -9.92
C LEU A 111 -11.00 2.52 -9.71
N ILE A 112 -9.87 2.87 -10.31
CA ILE A 112 -9.24 4.19 -10.22
C ILE A 112 -9.35 4.86 -11.59
N THR A 113 -10.15 5.93 -11.69
CA THR A 113 -10.31 6.71 -12.91
C THR A 113 -10.09 8.20 -12.61
N GLY A 114 -9.01 8.79 -13.14
CA GLY A 114 -8.73 10.23 -13.02
C GLY A 114 -8.14 10.68 -11.66
N SER A 115 -7.81 11.98 -11.59
CA SER A 115 -6.93 12.62 -10.59
C SER A 115 -7.56 12.80 -9.21
N THR A 116 -7.93 11.69 -8.59
CA THR A 116 -8.15 11.63 -7.14
C THR A 116 -7.43 10.39 -6.64
N PRO A 117 -6.53 10.52 -5.64
CA PRO A 117 -6.05 9.35 -4.93
C PRO A 117 -7.27 8.56 -4.51
N ALA A 118 -7.29 7.26 -4.78
CA ALA A 118 -8.24 6.37 -4.15
C ALA A 118 -8.00 6.54 -2.65
N ARG A 119 -8.79 7.41 -2.01
CA ARG A 119 -8.78 7.56 -0.56
C ARG A 119 -9.02 6.14 -0.07
N ALA A 120 -7.96 5.54 0.50
CA ALA A 120 -8.07 4.29 1.22
C ALA A 120 -9.35 4.39 2.04
N PRO A 121 -10.17 3.33 2.16
CA PRO A 121 -11.27 3.37 3.09
C PRO A 121 -10.64 3.80 4.40
N SER A 122 -10.91 5.05 4.80
CA SER A 122 -10.50 5.51 6.08
C SER A 122 -11.27 4.55 6.97
N THR A 123 -10.54 3.63 7.59
CA THR A 123 -10.83 3.23 8.95
C THR A 123 -10.70 4.51 9.78
N SER A 124 -11.58 5.49 9.52
CA SER A 124 -12.20 6.21 10.60
C SER A 124 -12.89 5.11 11.37
N SER A 125 -12.14 4.53 12.32
CA SER A 125 -12.72 4.08 13.56
C SER A 125 -13.83 5.09 13.88
N PRO A 126 -15.10 4.68 13.98
CA PRO A 126 -16.16 5.59 14.35
C PRO A 126 -15.82 6.16 15.71
N GLY A 127 -15.27 7.39 15.72
CA GLY A 127 -14.69 8.03 16.89
C GLY A 127 -13.49 7.27 17.46
N ALA A 128 -12.35 7.94 17.59
CA ALA A 128 -11.71 7.85 18.90
C ALA A 128 -12.73 8.39 19.90
N ILE A 129 -13.58 7.52 20.43
CA ILE A 129 -14.16 7.75 21.75
C ILE A 129 -12.93 7.77 22.63
N VAL A 130 -12.40 8.97 22.90
CA VAL A 130 -11.58 9.19 24.08
C VAL A 130 -12.43 8.62 25.20
N PRO A 131 -12.05 7.51 25.86
CA PRO A 131 -12.84 7.01 26.96
C PRO A 131 -12.93 8.16 27.95
N ALA A 132 -14.14 8.68 28.16
CA ALA A 132 -14.38 9.60 29.25
C ALA A 132 -13.79 8.93 30.50
N ALA A 133 -12.93 9.65 31.21
CA ALA A 133 -12.30 9.15 32.42
C ALA A 133 -13.37 8.47 33.29
N PRO A 134 -13.17 7.22 33.73
CA PRO A 134 -14.21 6.50 34.46
C PRO A 134 -14.55 7.26 35.74
N THR A 135 -15.75 7.85 35.81
CA THR A 135 -16.26 8.61 36.98
C THR A 135 -16.70 7.69 38.12
N GLY A 136 -16.14 6.48 38.21
CA GLY A 136 -16.47 5.48 39.22
C GLY A 136 -15.22 4.78 39.74
N PRO A 137 -15.29 4.13 40.92
CA PRO A 137 -14.15 3.42 41.48
C PRO A 137 -13.69 2.33 40.51
N ILE A 138 -12.47 2.45 40.00
CA ILE A 138 -11.86 1.48 39.08
C ILE A 138 -11.73 0.14 39.83
N PRO A 139 -12.44 -0.92 39.42
CA PRO A 139 -12.36 -2.22 40.07
C PRO A 139 -10.90 -2.71 40.06
N GLY A 140 -10.39 -3.11 41.23
CA GLY A 140 -9.04 -3.65 41.36
C GLY A 140 -7.92 -2.61 41.53
N LEU A 141 -8.21 -1.29 41.50
CA LEU A 141 -7.18 -0.24 41.69
C LEU A 141 -6.48 -0.35 43.05
N ALA A 142 -7.22 -0.70 44.11
CA ALA A 142 -6.65 -0.95 45.43
C ALA A 142 -5.70 -2.18 45.43
N GLN A 143 -6.01 -3.20 44.64
CA GLN A 143 -5.23 -4.43 44.53
C GLN A 143 -3.94 -4.18 43.73
N LEU A 144 -4.03 -3.38 42.65
CA LEU A 144 -2.88 -2.94 41.88
C LEU A 144 -1.96 -2.02 42.69
N ASN A 145 -2.52 -1.10 43.47
CA ASN A 145 -1.73 -0.22 44.34
C ASN A 145 -1.00 -1.01 45.43
N ARG A 146 -1.62 -2.04 46.00
CA ARG A 146 -0.95 -2.98 46.94
C ARG A 146 0.17 -3.76 46.27
N LEU A 147 -0.06 -4.30 45.08
CA LEU A 147 0.99 -5.00 44.32
C LEU A 147 2.17 -4.07 44.01
N ARG A 148 1.89 -2.83 43.60
CA ARG A 148 2.93 -1.85 43.29
C ARG A 148 3.77 -1.49 44.51
N GLN A 149 3.14 -1.29 45.67
CA GLN A 149 3.85 -1.00 46.92
C GLN A 149 4.70 -2.18 47.41
N ASN A 150 4.21 -3.41 47.19
CA ASN A 150 4.96 -4.62 47.56
C ASN A 150 6.13 -4.91 46.62
N LEU A 151 5.96 -4.68 45.31
CA LEU A 151 7.00 -4.96 44.31
C LEU A 151 8.05 -3.84 44.23
N PHE A 152 7.67 -2.59 44.53
CA PHE A 152 8.55 -1.42 44.37
C PHE A 152 8.48 -0.50 45.61
N PRO A 153 9.03 -0.94 46.76
CA PRO A 153 8.93 -0.21 48.03
C PRO A 153 9.64 1.15 48.04
N SER A 154 10.54 1.43 47.09
CA SER A 154 11.44 2.60 47.14
C SER A 154 11.09 3.76 46.18
N ASN A 155 10.13 3.61 45.26
CA ASN A 155 9.83 4.65 44.24
C ASN A 155 8.60 5.52 44.59
N GLY A 156 8.49 5.89 45.85
CA GLY A 156 7.45 6.78 46.35
C GLY A 156 7.92 8.22 46.52
N GLN A 157 8.44 8.87 45.46
CA GLN A 157 8.48 10.34 45.26
C GLN A 157 9.42 10.72 44.11
N THR A 158 8.90 10.92 42.91
CA THR A 158 9.21 12.13 42.12
C THR A 158 8.17 12.31 41.04
N ALA A 159 7.54 13.49 41.07
CA ALA A 159 6.64 13.99 40.07
C ALA A 159 7.39 14.22 38.75
N LEU A 160 6.74 13.87 37.63
CA LEU A 160 7.16 14.33 36.31
C LEU A 160 6.83 15.83 36.20
N SER A 161 7.79 16.68 36.57
CA SER A 161 7.80 18.07 36.10
C SER A 161 8.18 18.09 34.61
N PRO A 162 7.61 19.00 33.79
CA PRO A 162 7.95 19.09 32.37
C PRO A 162 9.39 19.58 32.20
N VAL A 163 10.13 18.94 31.29
CA VAL A 163 11.45 19.38 30.84
C VAL A 163 11.29 20.71 30.08
N HIS A 164 11.81 21.78 30.66
CA HIS A 164 11.97 23.08 30.02
C HIS A 164 13.25 23.04 29.16
N PRO A 165 13.28 23.62 27.94
CA PRO A 165 14.50 23.68 27.15
C PRO A 165 15.51 24.67 27.76
N ASP A 166 16.78 24.26 27.77
CA ASP A 166 17.93 25.03 28.26
C ASP A 166 18.19 26.29 27.40
N PRO A 167 18.41 27.46 28.01
CA PRO A 167 19.07 28.59 27.36
C PRO A 167 20.54 28.73 27.81
N ASP A 168 21.36 29.14 26.83
CA ASP A 168 22.64 29.86 26.92
C ASP A 168 23.89 29.03 27.34
N ASP A 169 24.87 28.84 26.45
CA ASP A 169 25.95 29.79 26.05
C ASP A 169 26.94 30.08 27.21
N ASP A 170 28.12 29.44 27.10
CA ASP A 170 29.46 30.02 27.31
C ASP A 170 30.57 29.07 26.77
#